data_AF-A0A0R0DX92-F1
#
_entry.id   AF-A0A0R0DX92-F1
#
_cell.length_a   1.000
_cell.length_b   1.000
_cell.length_c   1.000
_cell.angle_alpha   90.00
_cell.angle_beta   90.00
_cell.angle_gamma   90.00
#
_symmetry.space_group_name_H-M   'P 1'
#
loop_
_entity.id
_entity.type
_entity.pdbx_description
1 polymer ?
#
loop_
_entity_poly.entity_id
_entity_poly.type
_entity_poly.pdbx_seq_one_letter_code
_entity_poly.pdbx_strand_id
1 'polypeptide(L)'
;MSHSPAIARPTRFPRLHFAARVAAAVFGGYAFTWGFIAAAMALLFKAGMEFHDAEFLASAVGLLVFLVLFLNVVASRRRLALVWLALAGGGAALAAVASLVQASVA
;
A
#
# COMPACT_ATOMS: atom_id res chain seq x y z
N MET A 1 29.05 -18.72 -36.28
CA MET A 1 28.42 -17.85 -35.26
C MET A 1 27.70 -18.75 -34.26
N SER A 2 28.30 -19.02 -33.11
CA SER A 2 27.73 -19.88 -32.06
C SER A 2 26.77 -19.08 -31.18
N HIS A 3 25.47 -19.34 -31.28
CA HIS A 3 24.50 -18.86 -30.30
C HIS A 3 24.68 -19.66 -29.00
N SER A 4 25.33 -19.09 -28.00
CA SER A 4 25.25 -19.61 -26.64
C SER A 4 23.81 -19.50 -26.15
N PRO A 5 23.12 -20.61 -25.84
CA PRO A 5 21.79 -20.53 -25.24
C PRO A 5 21.93 -19.93 -23.85
N ALA A 6 21.34 -18.75 -23.64
CA ALA A 6 21.24 -18.17 -22.32
C ALA A 6 20.43 -19.12 -21.44
N ILE A 7 21.11 -19.85 -20.54
CA ILE A 7 20.45 -20.72 -19.57
C ILE A 7 19.59 -19.82 -18.68
N ALA A 8 18.27 -19.86 -18.88
CA ALA A 8 17.31 -19.24 -18.00
C ALA A 8 17.52 -19.82 -16.60
N ARG A 9 18.04 -19.03 -15.66
CA ARG A 9 18.21 -19.48 -14.27
C ARG A 9 16.82 -19.86 -13.73
N PRO A 10 16.60 -21.11 -13.30
CA PRO A 10 15.35 -21.48 -12.66
C PRO A 10 15.21 -20.63 -11.39
N THR A 11 14.03 -20.03 -11.22
CA THR A 11 13.67 -19.34 -9.97
C THR A 11 13.70 -20.39 -8.86
N ARG A 12 14.72 -20.31 -7.97
CA ARG A 12 15.02 -21.38 -7.01
C ARG A 12 13.83 -21.80 -6.13
N PHE A 13 12.85 -20.92 -5.89
CA PHE A 13 11.69 -21.21 -5.02
C PHE A 13 10.41 -20.43 -5.43
N PRO A 14 9.61 -20.93 -6.39
CA PRO A 14 8.41 -20.23 -6.87
C PRO A 14 7.33 -20.04 -5.78
N ARG A 15 7.17 -21.02 -4.88
CA ARG A 15 6.23 -20.94 -3.75
C ARG A 15 6.61 -19.86 -2.73
N LEU A 16 7.90 -19.74 -2.43
CA LEU A 16 8.42 -18.72 -1.52
C LEU A 16 8.25 -17.32 -2.10
N HIS A 17 8.49 -17.17 -3.41
CA HIS A 17 8.27 -15.89 -4.10
C HIS A 17 6.78 -15.48 -4.07
N PHE A 18 5.87 -16.42 -4.25
CA PHE A 18 4.44 -16.16 -4.14
C PHE A 18 4.04 -15.79 -2.69
N ALA A 19 4.49 -16.56 -1.70
CA ALA A 19 4.23 -16.28 -0.29
C ALA A 19 4.77 -14.90 0.13
N ALA A 20 5.97 -14.53 -0.32
CA ALA A 20 6.56 -13.22 -0.06
C ALA A 20 5.75 -12.08 -0.67
N ARG A 21 5.10 -12.31 -1.82
CA ARG A 21 4.17 -11.34 -2.43
C ARG A 21 2.87 -11.22 -1.68
N VAL A 22 2.28 -12.33 -1.26
CA VAL A 22 1.08 -12.29 -0.42
C VAL A 22 1.38 -11.54 0.88
N ALA A 23 2.53 -11.81 1.52
CA ALA A 23 2.95 -11.07 2.69
C ALA A 23 3.11 -9.56 2.40
N ALA A 24 3.74 -9.18 1.28
CA ALA A 24 3.83 -7.77 0.90
C ALA A 24 2.47 -7.13 0.61
N ALA A 25 1.55 -7.87 -0.01
CA ALA A 25 0.19 -7.42 -0.29
C ALA A 25 -0.60 -7.17 1.00
N VAL A 26 -0.51 -8.09 1.97
CA VAL A 26 -1.19 -7.97 3.27
C VAL A 26 -0.55 -6.86 4.10
N PHE A 27 0.72 -7.01 4.45
CA PHE A 27 1.36 -6.10 5.42
C PHE A 27 1.66 -4.74 4.83
N GLY A 28 2.18 -4.69 3.60
CA GLY A 28 2.41 -3.43 2.90
C GLY A 28 1.10 -2.72 2.55
N GLY A 29 0.12 -3.47 2.03
CA GLY A 29 -1.21 -2.92 1.73
C GLY A 29 -1.89 -2.37 2.98
N TYR A 30 -1.80 -3.08 4.10
CA TYR A 30 -2.35 -2.64 5.38
C TYR A 30 -1.67 -1.36 5.87
N ALA A 31 -0.33 -1.30 5.88
CA ALA A 31 0.41 -0.11 6.28
C ALA A 31 0.07 1.11 5.40
N PHE A 32 -0.03 0.93 4.09
CA PHE A 32 -0.46 1.99 3.18
C PHE A 32 -1.88 2.46 3.47
N THR A 33 -2.81 1.51 3.61
CA THR A 33 -4.23 1.81 3.83
C THR A 33 -4.45 2.52 5.16
N TRP A 34 -3.72 2.15 6.20
CA TRP A 34 -3.76 2.83 7.48
C TRP A 34 -3.35 4.31 7.35
N GLY A 35 -2.24 4.59 6.66
CA GLY A 35 -1.82 5.97 6.37
C GLY A 35 -2.85 6.73 5.53
N PHE A 36 -3.43 6.07 4.52
CA PHE A 36 -4.50 6.63 3.69
C PHE A 36 -5.73 7.03 4.52
N ILE A 37 -6.24 6.12 5.37
CA ILE A 37 -7.41 6.39 6.22
C ILE A 37 -7.11 7.57 7.15
N ALA A 38 -5.96 7.59 7.80
CA ALA A 38 -5.56 8.69 8.68
C ALA A 38 -5.54 10.03 7.93
N ALA A 39 -4.93 10.07 6.74
CA ALA A 39 -4.85 11.29 5.93
C ALA A 39 -6.23 11.73 5.42
N ALA A 40 -7.03 10.80 4.91
CA ALA A 40 -8.37 11.06 4.38
C ALA A 40 -9.29 11.60 5.48
N MET A 41 -9.33 10.95 6.65
CA MET A 41 -10.12 11.39 7.79
C MET A 41 -9.70 12.77 8.27
N ALA A 42 -8.38 13.03 8.43
CA ALA A 42 -7.88 14.34 8.86
C ALA A 42 -8.22 15.46 7.86
N LEU A 43 -8.13 15.18 6.55
CA LEU A 43 -8.49 16.14 5.50
C LEU A 43 -9.99 16.40 5.43
N LEU A 44 -10.81 15.35 5.53
CA LEU A 44 -12.28 15.46 5.53
C LEU A 44 -12.76 16.25 6.74
N PHE A 45 -12.21 15.96 7.93
CA PHE A 45 -12.51 16.72 9.14
C PHE A 45 -12.11 18.19 9.00
N LYS A 46 -10.90 18.46 8.49
CA LYS A 46 -10.46 19.84 8.19
C LYS A 46 -11.36 20.55 7.17
N ALA A 47 -11.97 19.81 6.25
CA ALA A 47 -12.93 20.35 5.28
C ALA A 47 -14.33 20.61 5.89
N GLY A 48 -14.52 20.37 7.19
CA GLY A 48 -15.77 20.65 7.92
C GLY A 48 -16.71 19.46 8.02
N MET A 49 -16.29 18.25 7.62
CA MET A 49 -17.08 17.03 7.83
C MET A 49 -17.06 16.63 9.31
N GLU A 50 -18.17 16.09 9.79
CA GLU A 50 -18.25 15.53 11.14
C GLU A 50 -17.25 14.38 11.29
N PHE A 51 -16.66 14.23 12.48
CA PHE A 51 -15.57 13.26 12.70
C PHE A 51 -16.03 11.82 12.44
N HIS A 52 -17.23 11.46 12.90
CA HIS A 52 -17.75 10.12 12.73
C HIS A 52 -18.01 9.78 11.26
N ASP A 53 -18.59 10.72 10.51
CA ASP A 53 -18.80 10.59 9.06
C ASP A 53 -17.47 10.47 8.30
N ALA A 54 -16.48 11.27 8.68
CA ALA A 54 -15.15 11.25 8.07
C ALA A 54 -14.42 9.91 8.34
N GLU A 55 -14.48 9.41 9.57
CA GLU A 55 -13.91 8.11 9.95
C GLU A 55 -14.57 6.96 9.19
N PHE A 56 -15.91 6.96 9.12
CA PHE A 56 -16.67 5.93 8.43
C PHE A 56 -16.37 5.92 6.93
N LEU A 57 -16.44 7.08 6.27
CA LEU A 57 -16.18 7.22 4.84
C LEU A 57 -14.73 6.85 4.50
N ALA A 58 -13.76 7.35 5.28
CA ALA A 58 -12.35 7.04 5.08
C ALA A 58 -12.09 5.53 5.24
N SER A 59 -12.70 4.88 6.23
CA SER A 59 -12.57 3.44 6.45
C SER A 59 -13.21 2.61 5.33
N ALA A 60 -14.40 3.00 4.87
CA ALA A 60 -15.10 2.33 3.76
C ALA A 60 -14.28 2.40 2.47
N VAL A 61 -13.75 3.57 2.12
CA VAL A 61 -12.88 3.75 0.95
C VAL A 61 -11.53 3.06 1.18
N GLY A 62 -10.99 3.11 2.40
CA GLY A 62 -9.75 2.43 2.79
C GLY A 62 -9.81 0.93 2.54
N LEU A 63 -10.92 0.27 2.86
CA LEU A 63 -11.13 -1.14 2.55
C LEU A 63 -11.03 -1.43 1.04
N LEU A 64 -11.61 -0.57 0.21
CA LEU A 64 -11.53 -0.71 -1.26
C LEU A 64 -10.10 -0.49 -1.75
N VAL A 65 -9.40 0.51 -1.22
CA VAL A 65 -7.98 0.77 -1.52
C VAL A 65 -7.13 -0.45 -1.15
N PHE A 66 -7.34 -1.03 0.04
CA PHE A 66 -6.63 -2.24 0.46
C PHE A 66 -6.86 -3.39 -0.51
N LEU A 67 -8.11 -3.66 -0.89
CA LEU A 67 -8.44 -4.73 -1.83
C LEU A 67 -7.76 -4.52 -3.19
N VAL A 68 -7.83 -3.30 -3.74
CA VAL A 68 -7.20 -2.96 -5.03
C VAL A 68 -5.67 -3.14 -4.94
N LEU A 69 -5.03 -2.64 -3.88
CA LEU A 69 -3.59 -2.82 -3.67
C LEU A 69 -3.22 -4.28 -3.51
N PHE A 70 -3.99 -5.04 -2.74
CA PHE A 70 -3.77 -6.46 -2.52
C PHE A 70 -3.77 -7.22 -3.85
N LEU A 71 -4.83 -7.06 -4.65
CA LEU A 71 -4.96 -7.69 -5.96
C LEU A 71 -3.85 -7.23 -6.92
N ASN A 72 -3.52 -5.93 -6.92
CA ASN A 72 -2.47 -5.38 -7.76
C ASN A 72 -1.10 -5.98 -7.42
N VAL A 73 -0.75 -6.08 -6.15
CA VAL A 73 0.55 -6.60 -5.69
C VAL A 73 0.71 -8.07 -6.03
N VAL A 74 -0.35 -8.86 -5.83
CA VAL A 74 -0.35 -10.28 -6.16
C VAL A 74 -0.25 -10.50 -7.67
N ALA A 75 -0.98 -9.73 -8.48
CA ALA A 75 -1.00 -9.86 -9.94
C ALA A 75 0.24 -9.24 -10.63
N SER A 76 0.88 -8.24 -10.01
CA SER A 76 1.99 -7.50 -10.62
C SER A 76 3.23 -8.36 -10.83
N ARG A 77 4.04 -8.04 -11.83
CA ARG A 77 5.38 -8.65 -12.04
C ARG A 77 6.52 -7.79 -11.49
N ARG A 78 6.21 -6.69 -10.78
CA ARG A 78 7.20 -5.74 -10.24
C ARG A 78 8.12 -6.38 -9.19
N ARG A 79 9.31 -5.78 -9.05
CA ARG A 79 10.29 -6.16 -8.02
C ARG A 79 9.71 -5.96 -6.63
N LEU A 80 9.87 -6.95 -5.75
CA LEU A 80 9.30 -6.94 -4.40
C LEU A 80 9.78 -5.74 -3.55
N ALA A 81 11.04 -5.33 -3.72
CA ALA A 81 11.59 -4.16 -3.04
C ALA A 81 10.86 -2.86 -3.41
N LEU A 82 10.49 -2.69 -4.68
CA LEU A 82 9.74 -1.50 -5.13
C LEU A 82 8.30 -1.52 -4.62
N VAL A 83 7.70 -2.71 -4.49
CA VAL A 83 6.38 -2.86 -3.88
C VAL A 83 6.41 -2.41 -2.42
N TRP A 84 7.37 -2.90 -1.64
CA TRP A 84 7.53 -2.49 -0.25
C TRP A 84 7.81 -1.00 -0.11
N LEU A 85 8.72 -0.46 -0.94
CA LEU A 85 9.05 0.97 -0.92
C LEU A 85 7.80 1.82 -1.24
N ALA A 86 7.03 1.45 -2.25
CA ALA A 86 5.81 2.18 -2.62
C ALA A 86 4.73 2.08 -1.53
N LEU A 87 4.51 0.90 -0.95
CA LEU A 87 3.47 0.69 0.05
C LEU A 87 3.83 1.26 1.41
N ALA A 88 4.99 0.88 1.96
CA ALA A 88 5.43 1.38 3.26
C ALA A 88 5.82 2.86 3.18
N GLY A 89 6.52 3.28 2.12
CA GLY A 89 6.88 4.68 1.91
C GLY A 89 5.66 5.55 1.64
N GLY A 90 4.71 5.08 0.82
CA GLY A 90 3.44 5.76 0.59
C GLY A 90 2.60 5.87 1.85
N GLY A 91 2.48 4.79 2.63
CA GLY A 91 1.79 4.79 3.92
C GLY A 91 2.43 5.75 4.92
N ALA A 92 3.75 5.75 5.04
CA ALA A 92 4.47 6.69 5.92
C ALA A 92 4.30 8.14 5.48
N ALA A 93 4.35 8.42 4.17
CA ALA A 93 4.11 9.75 3.64
C ALA A 93 2.68 10.23 3.92
N LEU A 94 1.68 9.36 3.74
CA LEU A 94 0.29 9.67 4.06
C LEU A 94 0.09 9.90 5.56
N ALA A 95 0.72 9.09 6.41
CA ALA A 95 0.71 9.32 7.86
C ALA A 95 1.32 10.68 8.24
N ALA A 96 2.44 11.06 7.60
CA ALA A 96 3.04 12.37 7.81
C ALA A 96 2.10 13.51 7.38
N VAL A 97 1.40 13.36 6.25
CA VAL A 97 0.37 14.32 5.81
C VAL A 97 -0.75 14.41 6.86
N ALA A 98 -1.24 13.27 7.34
CA ALA A 98 -2.26 13.22 8.38
C ALA A 98 -1.81 14.00 9.63
N SER A 99 -0.59 13.75 10.11
CA SER A 99 -0.04 14.46 11.28
C SER A 99 0.09 15.96 11.05
N LEU A 100 0.54 16.40 9.87
CA LEU A 100 0.64 17.83 9.53
C LEU A 100 -0.74 18.50 9.48
N VAL A 101 -1.73 17.81 8.91
CA VAL A 101 -3.11 18.30 8.86
C VAL A 101 -3.68 18.37 10.27
N GLN A 102 -3.49 17.33 11.08
CA GLN A 102 -3.96 17.28 12.46
C GLN A 102 -3.33 18.39 13.32
N ALA A 103 -2.04 18.65 13.17
CA ALA A 103 -1.36 19.77 13.82
C ALA A 103 -1.86 21.16 13.39
N SER A 104 -2.56 21.26 12.24
CA SER A 104 -3.15 22.53 11.78
C SER A 104 -4.58 22.77 12.29
N VAL A 105 -5.21 21.76 12.89
CA VAL A 105 -6.59 21.83 13.42
C VAL A 105 -6.68 21.58 14.94
N ALA A 106 -5.57 21.14 15.54
CA ALA A 106 -5.39 21.03 16.99
C ALA A 106 -4.97 22.38 17.58
#